data_AF-A0A3N9WLA7-F1
#
_entry.id   AF-A0A3N9WLA7-F1
#
_cell.length_a   1.000
_cell.length_b   1.000
_cell.length_c   1.000
_cell.angle_alpha   90.00
_cell.angle_beta   90.00
_cell.angle_gamma   90.00
#
_symmetry.space_group_name_H-M   'P 1'
#
loop_
_entity.id
_entity.type
_entity.pdbx_description
1 polymer ?
#
loop_
_entity_poly.entity_id
_entity_poly.type
_entity_poly.pdbx_seq_one_letter_code
_entity_poly.pdbx_strand_id
1 'polypeptide(L)' 'MHNDPRLLSTISCRWLAVGRWMLVLPMTDPGETTVSEEDQQFLRHRVFCELLMPAGRRCLLRDCHDGDCFRR' A
#
# COMPACT_ATOMS: atom_id res chain seq x y z
N MET A 1 -8.77 22.37 7.66
CA MET A 1 -7.77 22.29 6.58
C MET A 1 -6.38 22.12 7.19
N HIS A 2 -6.08 20.95 7.74
CA HIS A 2 -4.73 20.59 8.19
C HIS A 2 -4.24 19.49 7.27
N ASN A 3 -3.58 19.88 6.18
CA ASN A 3 -2.92 18.98 5.26
C ASN A 3 -1.44 18.98 5.64
N ASP A 4 -1.12 18.29 6.73
CA ASP A 4 0.27 18.15 7.20
C ASP A 4 0.90 16.92 6.51
N PRO A 5 1.84 17.11 5.58
CA PRO A 5 2.43 16.02 4.80
C PRO A 5 3.17 14.99 5.66
N ARG A 6 3.50 15.31 6.92
CA ARG A 6 4.17 14.38 7.85
C ARG A 6 3.23 13.36 8.48
N LEU A 7 1.93 13.67 8.59
CA LEU A 7 0.92 12.71 9.04
C LEU A 7 0.64 11.66 7.95
N LEU A 8 0.60 12.08 6.68
CA LEU A 8 0.41 11.20 5.52
C LEU A 8 1.57 10.19 5.36
N SER A 9 2.81 10.63 5.59
CA SER A 9 4.00 9.77 5.57
C SER A 9 3.99 8.71 6.68
N THR A 10 3.51 9.07 7.87
CA THR A 10 3.49 8.15 9.03
C THR A 10 2.35 7.12 8.92
N ILE A 11 1.20 7.52 8.38
CA ILE A 11 0.05 6.64 8.17
C ILE A 11 0.36 5.61 7.08
N SER A 12 1.02 6.01 5.98
CA SER A 12 1.39 5.10 4.88
C SER A 12 2.22 3.89 5.36
N CYS A 13 3.16 4.11 6.29
CA CYS A 13 3.99 3.04 6.83
C CYS A 13 3.29 2.13 7.85
N ARG A 14 2.17 2.54 8.48
CA ARG A 14 1.58 1.84 9.64
C ARG A 14 0.65 0.67 9.28
N TRP A 15 0.33 0.46 8.01
CA TRP A 15 -0.55 -0.62 7.54
C TRP A 15 0.12 -2.00 7.46
N LEU A 16 1.20 -2.20 8.23
CA LEU A 16 2.07 -3.37 8.21
C LEU A 16 1.30 -4.69 8.41
N ALA A 17 0.34 -4.69 9.34
CA ALA A 17 -0.48 -5.85 9.69
C ALA A 17 -1.43 -6.25 8.55
N VAL A 18 -2.08 -5.27 7.90
CA VAL A 18 -3.10 -5.51 6.87
C VAL A 18 -2.49 -6.14 5.61
N GLY A 19 -1.34 -5.63 5.17
CA GLY A 19 -0.64 -6.17 4.00
C GLY A 19 -0.21 -7.64 4.16
N ARG A 20 0.07 -8.11 5.39
CA ARG A 20 0.42 -9.51 5.63
C ARG A 20 -0.78 -10.46 5.40
N TRP A 21 -1.97 -10.05 5.83
CA TRP A 21 -3.18 -10.85 5.65
C TRP A 21 -3.65 -10.88 4.19
N MET A 22 -3.43 -9.80 3.43
CA MET A 22 -3.77 -9.76 2.00
C MET A 22 -3.01 -10.78 1.14
N LEU A 23 -1.84 -11.24 1.59
CA LEU A 23 -1.09 -12.29 0.90
C LEU A 23 -1.66 -13.70 1.08
N VAL A 24 -2.60 -13.90 2.02
CA VAL A 24 -3.22 -15.21 2.32
C VAL A 24 -4.71 -15.26 1.99
N LEU A 25 -5.29 -14.15 1.52
CA LEU A 25 -6.68 -14.06 1.10
C LEU A 25 -6.77 -14.32 -0.42
N PRO A 26 -7.22 -15.52 -0.86
CA PRO A 26 -7.17 -15.89 -2.27
C PRO A 26 -8.13 -15.11 -3.17
N MET A 27 -9.07 -14.35 -2.60
CA MET A 27 -10.08 -13.59 -3.34
C MET A 27 -9.71 -12.11 -3.54
N THR A 28 -8.59 -11.64 -2.99
CA THR A 28 -8.18 -10.24 -3.08
C THR A 28 -6.97 -10.09 -3.98
N ASP A 29 -7.01 -9.18 -4.96
CA ASP A 29 -5.81 -8.74 -5.67
C ASP A 29 -5.02 -7.77 -4.78
N PRO A 30 -3.84 -8.16 -4.26
CA PRO A 30 -3.03 -7.28 -3.44
C PRO A 30 -2.69 -5.97 -4.17
N GLY A 31 -2.51 -6.03 -5.49
CA GLY A 31 -2.15 -4.88 -6.31
C GLY A 31 -3.26 -3.85 -6.47
N GLU A 32 -4.52 -4.20 -6.19
CA GLU A 32 -5.65 -3.26 -6.21
C GLU A 32 -6.07 -2.80 -4.83
N THR A 33 -5.43 -3.33 -3.78
CA THR A 33 -5.93 -3.12 -2.45
C THR A 33 -5.56 -1.76 -1.87
N THR A 34 -6.55 -1.11 -1.25
CA THR A 34 -6.41 0.19 -0.60
C THR A 34 -6.97 0.14 0.82
N VAL A 35 -6.45 1.00 1.68
CA VAL A 35 -6.88 1.21 3.06
C VAL A 35 -7.11 2.69 3.30
N SER A 36 -7.98 2.99 4.24
CA SER A 36 -8.27 4.33 4.70
C SER A 36 -8.33 4.32 6.21
N GLU A 37 -8.11 5.46 6.85
CA GLU A 37 -8.57 5.63 8.22
C GLU A 37 -10.11 5.57 8.25
N GLU A 38 -10.68 5.03 9.34
CA GLU A 38 -12.12 4.86 9.50
C GLU A 38 -12.88 6.18 9.37
N ASP A 39 -12.31 7.27 9.90
CA ASP A 39 -12.89 8.61 9.86
C ASP A 39 -12.58 9.38 8.57
N GLN A 40 -11.70 8.83 7.72
CA GLN A 40 -11.23 9.47 6.49
C GLN A 40 -11.38 8.52 5.29
N GLN A 41 -12.55 7.88 5.16
CA GLN A 41 -12.81 6.84 4.15
C GLN A 41 -12.66 7.31 2.69
N PHE A 42 -12.75 8.62 2.45
CA PHE A 42 -12.52 9.23 1.15
C PHE A 42 -11.02 9.28 0.78
N LEU A 43 -10.12 9.10 1.74
CA LEU A 43 -8.67 9.02 1.54
C LEU A 43 -8.25 7.56 1.46
N ARG A 44 -8.04 7.09 0.22
CA ARG A 44 -7.60 5.72 -0.06
C ARG A 44 -6.09 5.68 -0.28
N HIS A 45 -5.39 4.99 0.60
CA HIS A 45 -3.96 4.71 0.52
C HIS A 45 -3.72 3.31 -0.05
N ARG A 46 -2.71 3.16 -0.90
CA ARG A 46 -2.29 1.84 -1.41
C ARG A 46 -1.60 1.05 -0.29
N VAL A 47 -1.80 -0.26 -0.25
CA VAL A 47 -1.09 -1.15 0.69
C VAL A 47 0.24 -1.63 0.13
N PHE A 48 0.29 -1.82 -1.20
CA PHE A 48 1.46 -2.27 -1.95
C PHE A 48 1.87 -1.23 -2.97
N CYS A 49 3.15 -1.22 -3.30
CA CYS A 49 3.71 -0.34 -4.32
C CYS A 49 3.02 -0.54 -5.67
N GLU A 50 2.59 0.56 -6.28
CA GLU A 50 1.84 0.54 -7.55
C GLU A 50 2.74 0.57 -8.80
N LEU A 51 4.07 0.59 -8.62
CA LEU A 51 5.01 0.65 -9.75
C LEU A 51 4.90 -0.61 -10.62
N LEU A 52 4.76 -0.39 -11.93
CA LEU A 52 4.85 -1.42 -12.95
C LEU A 52 6.32 -1.70 -13.27
N MET A 53 6.75 -2.94 -13.00
CA MET A 53 8.09 -3.40 -13.31
C MET A 53 8.19 -3.95 -14.75
N PRO A 54 9.42 -4.12 -15.26
CA PRO A 54 9.66 -4.86 -16.49
C PRO A 54 8.95 -6.23 -16.45
N ALA A 55 8.38 -6.64 -17.58
CA ALA A 55 7.44 -7.76 -17.74
C ALA A 55 5.98 -7.50 -17.33
N GLY A 56 5.57 -6.24 -17.11
CA GLY A 56 4.16 -5.87 -16.92
C GLY A 56 3.59 -6.30 -15.57
N ARG A 57 4.46 -6.58 -14.60
CA ARG A 57 4.12 -7.06 -13.26
C ARG A 57 4.24 -5.91 -12.27
N ARG A 58 3.27 -5.75 -11.36
CA ARG A 58 3.39 -4.82 -10.22
C ARG A 58 4.36 -5.33 -9.15
N CYS A 59 5.02 -4.39 -8.47
CA CYS A 59 5.77 -4.62 -7.23
C CYS A 59 4.85 -5.22 -6.15
N LEU A 60 5.38 -6.14 -5.34
CA LEU A 60 4.66 -6.71 -4.18
C LEU A 60 5.27 -6.28 -2.84
N LEU A 61 6.16 -5.29 -2.88
CA LEU A 61 6.63 -4.62 -1.67
C LEU A 61 5.57 -3.62 -1.18
N ARG A 62 5.69 -3.22 0.09
CA ARG A 62 4.79 -2.27 0.74
C ARG A 62 4.83 -0.91 0.05
N ASP A 63 3.74 -0.17 0.12
CA ASP A 63 3.79 1.22 -0.32
C ASP A 63 4.86 2.01 0.46
N CYS A 64 5.53 2.94 -0.21
CA CYS A 64 6.68 3.69 0.32
C CYS A 64 7.84 2.81 0.87
N HIS A 65 8.06 1.61 0.32
CA HIS A 65 9.23 0.82 0.70
C HIS A 65 10.54 1.52 0.29
N ASP A 66 11.58 1.31 1.09
CA ASP A 66 12.94 1.67 0.71
C ASP A 66 13.51 0.64 -0.29
N GLY A 67 14.48 1.07 -1.10
CA GLY A 67 15.18 0.22 -2.06
C GLY A 67 14.42 -0.09 -3.35
N ASP A 68 15.00 -0.95 -4.19
CA ASP A 68 14.46 -1.27 -5.51
C ASP A 68 13.16 -2.09 -5.45
N CYS A 69 12.28 -1.85 -6.43
CA CYS A 69 11.05 -2.63 -6.56
C CYS A 69 11.33 -4.11 -6.82
N PHE A 70 10.54 -4.98 -6.18
CA PHE A 70 10.70 -6.43 -6.26
C PHE A 70 9.35 -7.16 -6.33
N ARG A 71 9.34 -8.33 -6.99
CA ARG A 71 8.22 -9.27 -6.97
C ARG A 71 8.71 -10.62 -6.47
N ARG A 72 8.24 -10.99 -5.29
CA ARG A 72 8.44 -12.33 -4.75
C ARG A 72 7.45 -13.31 -5.35
#